data_AF-A0A6G8CFA7-F1
#
_entry.id   AF-A0A6G8CFA7-F1
#
_cell.length_a   1.000
_cell.length_b   1.000
_cell.length_c   1.000
_cell.angle_alpha   90.00
_cell.angle_beta   90.00
_cell.angle_gamma   90.00
#
_symmetry.space_group_name_H-M   'P 1'
#
loop_
_entity.id
_entity.type
_entity.pdbx_description
1 polymer ?
#
loop_
_entity_poly.entity_id
_entity_poly.type
_entity_poly.pdbx_seq_one_letter_code
_entity_poly.pdbx_strand_id
1 'polypeptide(L)'
;MSNLSSLLSFYAYIVIGMDQDSFSPLGGSPYYDRARNILTTAASQTQEGDQGWRDGEPRNRYWLLNNLQDPQLAAFRNGVYAYYRQGLDIFVEKPEEARASVFKALQGVQAATVRRPGTLLARAFFDTKADEIANIFRTASDPQQKAQVVTLLTEVDPTNSAKYQAIMQR
;
A
#
# COMPACT_ATOMS: atom_id res chain seq x y z
N MET A 1 -1.88 -0.38 -30.06
CA MET A 1 -2.36 0.61 -29.07
C MET A 1 -1.41 1.80 -29.14
N SER A 2 -1.88 3.03 -28.91
CA SER A 2 -0.96 4.16 -28.72
C SER A 2 -0.36 4.13 -27.31
N ASN A 3 0.79 4.78 -27.07
CA ASN A 3 1.37 4.88 -25.72
C ASN A 3 0.35 5.46 -24.71
N LEU A 4 -0.43 6.46 -25.13
CA LEU A 4 -1.50 7.03 -24.29
C LEU A 4 -2.58 5.99 -23.94
N SER A 5 -3.02 5.19 -24.91
CA SER A 5 -4.03 4.14 -24.66
C SER A 5 -3.51 3.09 -23.68
N SER A 6 -2.23 2.71 -23.81
CA SER A 6 -1.57 1.78 -22.90
C SER A 6 -1.43 2.37 -21.49
N LEU A 7 -1.08 3.65 -21.38
CA LEU A 7 -0.95 4.36 -20.11
C LEU A 7 -2.27 4.37 -19.33
N LEU A 8 -3.35 4.79 -19.98
CA LEU A 8 -4.68 4.85 -19.37
C LEU A 8 -5.17 3.45 -18.98
N SER A 9 -4.99 2.47 -19.86
CA SER A 9 -5.40 1.09 -19.60
C SER A 9 -4.62 0.47 -18.44
N PHE A 10 -3.31 0.73 -18.35
CA PHE A 10 -2.47 0.25 -17.26
C PHE A 10 -2.95 0.80 -15.92
N TYR A 11 -3.10 2.12 -15.80
CA TYR A 11 -3.52 2.72 -14.53
C TYR A 11 -4.96 2.37 -14.15
N ALA A 12 -5.87 2.21 -15.13
CA ALA A 12 -7.21 1.71 -14.85
C ALA A 12 -7.15 0.33 -14.16
N TYR A 13 -6.35 -0.60 -14.68
CA TYR A 13 -6.18 -1.91 -14.05
C TYR A 13 -5.44 -1.88 -12.72
N ILE A 14 -4.48 -0.96 -12.53
CA ILE A 14 -3.84 -0.76 -11.22
C ILE A 14 -4.86 -0.29 -10.19
N VAL A 15 -5.66 0.73 -10.52
CA VAL A 15 -6.68 1.30 -9.63
C VAL A 15 -7.74 0.25 -9.28
N ILE A 16 -8.26 -0.48 -10.26
CA ILE A 16 -9.22 -1.56 -10.02
C ILE A 16 -8.59 -2.66 -9.17
N GLY A 17 -7.33 -3.04 -9.44
CA GLY A 17 -6.65 -4.05 -8.63
C GLY A 17 -6.53 -3.64 -7.16
N MET A 18 -6.14 -2.39 -6.90
CA MET A 18 -6.01 -1.87 -5.53
C MET A 18 -7.36 -1.79 -4.82
N ASP A 19 -8.41 -1.39 -5.55
CA ASP A 19 -9.79 -1.38 -5.04
C ASP A 19 -10.22 -2.80 -4.65
N GLN A 20 -10.01 -3.79 -5.51
CA GLN A 20 -10.42 -5.18 -5.25
C GLN A 20 -9.64 -5.86 -4.13
N ASP A 21 -8.38 -5.47 -3.90
CA ASP A 21 -7.62 -5.89 -2.71
C ASP A 21 -8.23 -5.37 -1.39
N SER A 22 -9.05 -4.31 -1.43
CA SER A 22 -9.78 -3.82 -0.26
C SER A 22 -11.05 -4.63 0.06
N PHE A 23 -11.64 -5.30 -0.94
CA PHE A 23 -12.86 -6.10 -0.80
C PHE A 23 -12.59 -7.57 -0.49
N SER A 24 -11.43 -8.11 -0.89
CA SER A 24 -11.04 -9.48 -0.58
C SER A 24 -9.52 -9.67 -0.57
N PRO A 25 -8.99 -10.64 0.21
CA PRO A 25 -7.57 -10.96 0.19
C PRO A 25 -7.06 -11.26 -1.22
N LEU A 26 -6.10 -10.47 -1.70
CA LEU A 26 -5.51 -10.57 -3.03
C LEU A 26 -6.50 -10.48 -4.21
N GLY A 27 -7.68 -9.88 -4.01
CA GLY A 27 -8.72 -9.74 -5.02
C GLY A 27 -8.29 -8.97 -6.28
N GLY A 28 -7.24 -8.15 -6.17
CA GLY A 28 -6.68 -7.39 -7.29
C GLY A 28 -5.88 -8.21 -8.31
N SER A 29 -5.51 -9.45 -7.98
CA SER A 29 -4.56 -10.24 -8.77
C SER A 29 -4.95 -10.39 -10.25
N PRO A 30 -6.21 -10.72 -10.61
CA PRO A 30 -6.62 -10.82 -12.01
C PRO A 30 -6.45 -9.50 -12.80
N TYR A 31 -6.54 -8.35 -12.13
CA TYR A 31 -6.39 -7.04 -12.76
C TYR A 31 -4.92 -6.66 -12.93
N TYR A 32 -4.07 -7.02 -11.97
CA TYR A 32 -2.62 -6.87 -12.12
C TYR A 32 -2.07 -7.75 -13.25
N ASP A 33 -2.63 -8.94 -13.48
CA ASP A 33 -2.28 -9.78 -14.63
C ASP A 33 -2.65 -9.11 -15.96
N ARG A 34 -3.82 -8.44 -16.02
CA ARG A 34 -4.19 -7.63 -17.18
C ARG A 34 -3.25 -6.44 -17.36
N ALA A 35 -2.89 -5.74 -16.28
CA ALA A 35 -1.91 -4.66 -16.30
C ALA A 35 -0.53 -5.14 -16.80
N ARG A 36 -0.13 -6.38 -16.47
CA ARG A 36 1.12 -7.00 -16.95
C ARG A 36 1.12 -7.16 -18.46
N ASN A 37 0.00 -7.61 -19.04
CA ASN A 37 -0.13 -7.72 -20.50
C ASN A 37 -0.01 -6.35 -21.18
N ILE A 38 -0.63 -5.32 -20.62
CA ILE A 38 -0.50 -3.94 -21.12
C ILE A 38 0.95 -3.46 -21.03
N LEU A 39 1.62 -3.70 -19.90
CA LEU A 39 3.01 -3.32 -19.69
C LEU A 39 3.94 -3.97 -20.74
N THR A 40 3.81 -5.28 -20.96
CA THR A 40 4.64 -6.00 -21.95
C THR A 40 4.39 -5.49 -23.36
N THR A 41 3.13 -5.21 -23.70
CA THR A 41 2.74 -4.64 -25.00
C THR A 41 3.28 -3.23 -25.19
N ALA A 42 3.19 -2.39 -24.17
CA ALA A 42 3.69 -1.02 -24.21
C ALA A 42 5.21 -1.00 -24.35
N ALA A 43 5.92 -1.82 -23.56
CA ALA A 43 7.38 -1.91 -23.60
C ALA A 43 7.93 -2.29 -24.98
N SER A 44 7.24 -3.15 -25.74
CA SER A 44 7.65 -3.56 -27.09
C SER A 44 7.29 -2.52 -28.17
N GLN A 45 6.25 -1.72 -27.97
CA GLN A 45 5.79 -0.70 -28.93
C GLN A 45 6.52 0.63 -28.79
N THR A 46 6.96 1.00 -27.58
CA THR A 46 7.81 2.18 -27.40
C THR A 46 9.23 1.88 -27.85
N GLN A 47 9.52 2.16 -29.11
CA GLN A 47 10.88 2.32 -29.61
C GLN A 47 11.48 3.58 -28.94
N GLU A 48 12.22 3.34 -27.85
CA GLU A 48 13.20 4.25 -27.22
C GLU A 48 12.72 5.42 -26.32
N GLY A 49 11.44 5.83 -26.32
CA GLY A 49 11.02 7.04 -25.58
C GLY A 49 10.65 6.90 -24.09
N ASP A 50 9.97 5.82 -23.70
CA ASP A 50 9.33 5.74 -22.38
C ASP A 50 9.90 4.60 -21.51
N GLN A 51 10.94 4.93 -20.75
CA GLN A 51 11.64 4.00 -19.86
C GLN A 51 10.75 3.50 -18.70
N GLY A 52 9.59 4.12 -18.48
CA GLY A 52 8.71 3.73 -17.38
C GLY A 52 8.08 2.35 -17.54
N TRP A 53 8.07 1.81 -18.75
CA TRP A 53 7.56 0.46 -19.06
C TRP A 53 8.57 -0.67 -18.82
N ARG A 54 9.84 -0.35 -18.56
CA ARG A 54 10.93 -1.30 -18.48
C ARG A 54 11.52 -1.34 -17.08
N ASP A 55 12.31 -2.37 -16.83
CA ASP A 55 13.19 -2.38 -15.66
C ASP A 55 14.20 -1.24 -15.79
N GLY A 56 14.28 -0.41 -14.76
CA GLY A 56 14.98 0.86 -14.77
C GLY A 56 14.87 1.49 -13.39
N GLU A 57 14.59 2.78 -13.32
CA GLU A 57 14.49 3.48 -12.04
C GLU A 57 13.41 2.85 -11.12
N PRO A 58 13.68 2.69 -9.81
CA PRO A 58 12.74 2.07 -8.86
C PRO A 58 11.36 2.75 -8.78
N ARG A 59 11.25 3.99 -9.27
CA ARG A 59 10.02 4.78 -9.28
C ARG A 59 9.40 4.82 -10.68
N ASN A 60 8.97 3.67 -11.17
CA ASN A 60 8.34 3.58 -12.48
C ASN A 60 7.15 2.59 -12.51
N ARG A 61 6.45 2.50 -13.66
CA ARG A 61 5.26 1.63 -13.82
C ARG A 61 5.63 0.15 -13.72
N TYR A 62 6.81 -0.21 -14.23
CA TYR A 62 7.34 -1.57 -14.10
C TYR A 62 7.48 -2.00 -12.64
N TRP A 63 8.16 -1.20 -11.82
CA TRP A 63 8.39 -1.50 -10.41
C TRP A 63 7.12 -1.39 -9.58
N LEU A 64 6.21 -0.46 -9.91
CA LEU A 64 4.87 -0.42 -9.30
C LEU A 64 4.14 -1.77 -9.44
N LEU A 65 3.99 -2.25 -10.67
CA LEU A 65 3.29 -3.52 -10.92
C LEU A 65 4.08 -4.72 -10.40
N ASN A 66 5.41 -4.72 -10.53
CA ASN A 66 6.25 -5.78 -10.00
C ASN A 66 6.10 -5.91 -8.48
N ASN A 67 6.10 -4.80 -7.73
CA ASN A 67 5.91 -4.84 -6.28
C ASN A 67 4.52 -5.33 -5.88
N LEU A 68 3.47 -5.01 -6.63
CA LEU A 68 2.10 -5.50 -6.37
C LEU A 68 1.94 -7.01 -6.63
N GLN A 69 2.76 -7.59 -7.50
CA GLN A 69 2.72 -9.02 -7.83
C GLN A 69 3.81 -9.83 -7.11
N ASP A 70 4.70 -9.20 -6.35
CA ASP A 70 5.77 -9.90 -5.64
C ASP A 70 5.20 -10.69 -4.45
N PRO A 71 5.35 -12.03 -4.42
CA PRO A 71 4.91 -12.85 -3.29
C PRO A 71 5.54 -12.43 -1.95
N GLN A 72 6.75 -11.87 -1.97
CA GLN A 72 7.42 -11.36 -0.77
C GLN A 72 6.72 -10.12 -0.18
N LEU A 73 5.91 -9.42 -0.97
CA LEU A 73 5.13 -8.26 -0.57
C LEU A 73 3.64 -8.58 -0.43
N ALA A 74 3.23 -9.84 -0.57
CA ALA A 74 1.82 -10.24 -0.45
C ALA A 74 1.20 -9.88 0.91
N ALA A 75 2.02 -9.83 1.98
CA ALA A 75 1.59 -9.39 3.31
C ALA A 75 1.04 -7.94 3.29
N PHE A 76 1.60 -7.06 2.46
CA PHE A 76 1.08 -5.71 2.28
C PHE A 76 -0.34 -5.75 1.72
N ARG A 77 -0.55 -6.47 0.61
CA ARG A 77 -1.85 -6.56 -0.07
C ARG A 77 -2.91 -7.27 0.77
N ASN A 78 -2.52 -8.30 1.52
CA ASN A 78 -3.42 -8.92 2.50
C ASN A 78 -3.79 -7.96 3.63
N GLY A 79 -2.87 -7.08 4.03
CA GLY A 79 -3.13 -6.03 5.02
C GLY A 79 -4.16 -5.00 4.54
N VAL A 80 -4.21 -4.68 3.25
CA VAL A 80 -5.18 -3.73 2.65
C VAL A 80 -6.61 -4.12 3.00
N TYR A 81 -6.98 -5.40 2.86
CA TYR A 81 -8.31 -5.89 3.23
C TYR A 81 -8.63 -5.65 4.71
N ALA A 82 -7.70 -6.01 5.61
CA ALA A 82 -7.88 -5.81 7.04
C ALA A 82 -7.96 -4.31 7.42
N TYR A 83 -7.22 -3.46 6.70
CA TYR A 83 -7.18 -2.02 6.93
C TYR A 83 -8.52 -1.35 6.58
N TYR A 84 -9.04 -1.60 5.37
CA TYR A 84 -10.26 -0.95 4.90
C TYR A 84 -11.52 -1.63 5.41
N ARG A 85 -11.70 -2.93 5.09
CA ARG A 85 -12.97 -3.63 5.35
C ARG A 85 -13.19 -3.99 6.81
N GLN A 86 -12.12 -4.34 7.52
CA GLN A 86 -12.19 -4.75 8.93
C GLN A 86 -11.73 -3.64 9.89
N GLY A 87 -11.22 -2.53 9.35
CA GLY A 87 -10.77 -1.36 10.09
C GLY A 87 -11.72 -0.20 9.86
N LEU A 88 -11.50 0.55 8.78
CA LEU A 88 -12.21 1.80 8.51
C LEU A 88 -13.73 1.62 8.42
N ASP A 89 -14.22 0.59 7.71
CA ASP A 89 -15.65 0.37 7.49
C ASP A 89 -16.43 0.16 8.80
N ILE A 90 -15.81 -0.44 9.81
CA ILE A 90 -16.46 -0.75 11.09
C ILE A 90 -16.10 0.26 12.19
N PHE A 91 -15.28 1.26 11.90
CA PHE A 91 -14.66 2.13 12.91
C PHE A 91 -15.68 2.89 13.77
N VAL A 92 -16.78 3.34 13.15
CA VAL A 92 -17.85 4.08 13.84
C VAL A 92 -18.58 3.20 14.85
N GLU A 93 -18.85 1.95 14.50
CA GLU A 93 -19.63 1.03 15.32
C GLU A 93 -18.76 0.34 16.38
N LYS A 94 -17.52 -0.01 16.01
CA LYS A 94 -16.62 -0.85 16.81
C LYS A 94 -15.17 -0.34 16.75
N PRO A 95 -14.86 0.81 17.36
CA PRO A 95 -13.56 1.46 17.21
C PRO A 95 -12.38 0.62 17.73
N GLU A 96 -12.53 -0.13 18.82
CA GLU A 96 -11.42 -0.95 19.34
C GLU A 96 -11.15 -2.19 18.46
N GLU A 97 -12.20 -2.84 17.94
CA GLU A 97 -12.07 -3.94 16.97
C GLU A 97 -11.41 -3.43 15.69
N ALA A 98 -11.83 -2.25 15.20
CA ALA A 98 -11.25 -1.60 14.05
C ALA A 98 -9.76 -1.30 14.22
N ARG A 99 -9.34 -0.72 15.37
CA ARG A 99 -7.92 -0.44 15.65
C ARG A 99 -7.08 -1.70 15.69
N ALA A 100 -7.61 -2.80 16.25
CA ALA A 100 -6.91 -4.08 16.24
C ALA A 100 -6.70 -4.61 14.80
N SER A 101 -7.72 -4.50 13.94
CA SER A 101 -7.61 -4.86 12.52
C SER A 101 -6.62 -3.99 11.76
N VAL A 102 -6.67 -2.66 11.97
CA VAL A 102 -5.70 -1.72 11.38
C VAL A 102 -4.29 -2.03 11.85
N PHE A 103 -4.08 -2.31 13.14
CA PHE A 103 -2.76 -2.66 13.66
C PHE A 103 -2.22 -3.94 13.02
N LYS A 104 -3.05 -4.98 12.86
CA LYS A 104 -2.69 -6.20 12.13
C LYS A 104 -2.33 -5.91 10.67
N ALA A 105 -3.05 -5.02 10.00
CA ALA A 105 -2.71 -4.57 8.65
C ALA A 105 -1.34 -3.89 8.60
N LEU A 106 -1.05 -3.00 9.56
CA LEU A 106 0.23 -2.32 9.68
C LEU A 106 1.40 -3.29 9.92
N GLN A 107 1.19 -4.40 10.64
CA GLN A 107 2.20 -5.46 10.74
C GLN A 107 2.49 -6.12 9.39
N GLY A 108 1.48 -6.31 8.53
CA GLY A 108 1.68 -6.78 7.16
C GLY A 108 2.46 -5.79 6.30
N VAL A 109 2.17 -4.50 6.44
CA VAL A 109 2.92 -3.41 5.78
C VAL A 109 4.36 -3.36 6.29
N GLN A 110 4.58 -3.48 7.60
CA GLN A 110 5.90 -3.53 8.21
C GLN A 110 6.71 -4.70 7.67
N ALA A 111 6.15 -5.91 7.69
CA ALA A 111 6.82 -7.11 7.18
C ALA A 111 7.25 -6.95 5.71
N ALA A 112 6.38 -6.40 4.86
CA ALA A 112 6.70 -6.12 3.46
C ALA A 112 7.77 -5.03 3.31
N THR A 113 7.71 -3.97 4.12
CA THR A 113 8.65 -2.84 4.06
C THR A 113 10.04 -3.22 4.56
N VAL A 114 10.13 -4.00 5.63
CA VAL A 114 11.40 -4.57 6.12
C VAL A 114 11.99 -5.53 5.08
N ARG A 115 11.15 -6.33 4.42
CA ARG A 115 11.59 -7.28 3.40
C ARG A 115 12.12 -6.58 2.14
N ARG A 116 11.46 -5.53 1.68
CA ARG A 116 11.94 -4.67 0.58
C ARG A 116 11.78 -3.18 0.94
N PRO A 117 12.79 -2.59 1.56
CA PRO A 117 12.75 -1.18 1.91
C PRO A 117 12.78 -0.29 0.67
N GLY A 118 12.15 0.88 0.75
CA GLY A 118 12.21 1.90 -0.30
C GLY A 118 11.41 1.60 -1.58
N THR A 119 10.53 0.60 -1.56
CA THR A 119 9.60 0.34 -2.68
C THR A 119 8.66 1.53 -2.88
N LEU A 120 8.22 1.75 -4.13
CA LEU A 120 7.21 2.77 -4.42
C LEU A 120 5.90 2.47 -3.68
N LEU A 121 5.56 1.19 -3.51
CA LEU A 121 4.37 0.75 -2.80
C LEU A 121 4.37 1.21 -1.32
N ALA A 122 5.47 0.94 -0.60
CA ALA A 122 5.58 1.35 0.80
C ALA A 122 5.60 2.88 0.96
N ARG A 123 6.37 3.58 0.11
CA ARG A 123 6.42 5.06 0.14
C ARG A 123 5.04 5.68 -0.10
N ALA A 124 4.35 5.25 -1.16
CA ALA A 124 3.02 5.77 -1.48
C ALA A 124 2.00 5.49 -0.37
N PHE A 125 2.10 4.35 0.31
CA PHE A 125 1.26 4.05 1.46
C PHE A 125 1.47 5.05 2.59
N PHE A 126 2.71 5.24 3.02
CA PHE A 126 3.00 6.14 4.14
C PHE A 126 2.75 7.62 3.79
N ASP A 127 3.09 8.05 2.57
CA ASP A 127 2.79 9.39 2.07
C ASP A 127 1.29 9.71 2.14
N THR A 128 0.43 8.71 1.95
CA THR A 128 -1.03 8.91 1.90
C THR A 128 -1.75 8.56 3.21
N LYS A 129 -1.18 7.67 4.03
CA LYS A 129 -1.86 7.11 5.21
C LYS A 129 -1.29 7.55 6.55
N ALA A 130 -0.12 8.19 6.60
CA ALA A 130 0.49 8.58 7.87
C ALA A 130 -0.44 9.42 8.76
N ASP A 131 -1.14 10.41 8.20
CA ASP A 131 -2.06 11.27 8.96
C ASP A 131 -3.31 10.51 9.43
N GLU A 132 -3.87 9.66 8.56
CA GLU A 132 -5.02 8.81 8.87
C GLU A 132 -4.70 7.86 10.03
N ILE A 133 -3.56 7.16 9.94
CA ILE A 133 -3.07 6.24 10.98
C ILE A 133 -2.85 7.00 12.30
N ALA A 134 -2.20 8.16 12.27
CA ALA A 134 -1.99 8.97 13.46
C ALA A 134 -3.32 9.36 14.13
N ASN A 135 -4.33 9.72 13.35
CA ASN A 135 -5.66 10.08 13.85
C ASN A 135 -6.42 8.88 14.44
N ILE A 136 -6.34 7.71 13.79
CA ILE A 136 -6.95 6.45 14.25
C ILE A 136 -6.45 6.09 15.66
N PHE A 137 -5.14 6.16 15.88
CA PHE A 137 -4.53 5.69 17.13
C PHE A 137 -4.38 6.78 18.20
N ARG A 138 -4.39 8.07 17.84
CA ARG A 138 -4.37 9.17 18.83
C ARG A 138 -5.55 9.09 19.80
N THR A 139 -6.70 8.62 19.33
CA THR A 139 -7.91 8.42 20.15
C THR A 139 -7.99 7.03 20.83
N ALA A 140 -6.98 6.17 20.67
CA ALA A 140 -6.96 4.87 21.33
C ALA A 140 -6.91 5.02 22.85
N SER A 141 -7.69 4.19 23.54
CA SER A 141 -7.77 4.18 25.01
C SER A 141 -6.59 3.46 25.65
N ASP A 142 -6.05 2.43 24.98
CA ASP A 142 -4.93 1.62 25.45
C ASP A 142 -3.56 2.26 25.16
N PRO A 143 -2.81 2.68 26.19
CA PRO A 143 -1.46 3.23 26.02
C PRO A 143 -0.44 2.22 25.45
N GLN A 144 -0.63 0.92 25.71
CA GLN A 144 0.26 -0.12 25.21
C GLN A 144 0.11 -0.28 23.69
N GLN A 145 -1.12 -0.32 23.19
CA GLN A 145 -1.40 -0.30 21.75
C GLN A 145 -0.78 0.93 21.08
N LYS A 146 -0.92 2.12 21.67
CA LYS A 146 -0.27 3.34 21.16
C LYS A 146 1.24 3.18 21.03
N ALA A 147 1.90 2.70 22.08
CA ALA A 147 3.35 2.51 22.08
C ALA A 147 3.81 1.49 21.01
N GLN A 148 3.07 0.39 20.85
CA GLN A 148 3.37 -0.63 19.83
C GLN A 148 3.24 -0.06 18.41
N VAL A 149 2.16 0.68 18.13
CA VAL A 149 1.94 1.32 16.83
C VAL A 149 3.03 2.34 16.52
N VAL A 150 3.36 3.21 17.48
CA VAL A 150 4.42 4.22 17.30
C VAL A 150 5.77 3.57 17.02
N THR A 151 6.10 2.50 17.76
CA THR A 151 7.36 1.76 17.54
C THR A 151 7.40 1.16 16.14
N LEU A 152 6.32 0.49 15.72
CA LEU A 152 6.20 -0.09 14.38
C LEU A 152 6.36 0.98 13.31
N LEU A 153 5.60 2.08 13.40
CA LEU A 153 5.59 3.12 12.37
C LEU A 153 6.92 3.86 12.28
N THR A 154 7.60 4.11 13.40
CA THR A 154 8.91 4.77 13.41
C THR A 154 10.01 3.90 12.78
N GLU A 155 9.88 2.58 12.84
CA GLU A 155 10.83 1.66 12.19
C GLU A 155 10.75 1.72 10.66
N VAL A 156 9.53 1.78 10.10
CA VAL A 156 9.31 1.64 8.65
C VAL A 156 8.99 2.94 7.93
N ASP A 157 8.63 3.99 8.66
CA ASP A 157 8.42 5.34 8.15
C ASP A 157 9.05 6.39 9.10
N PRO A 158 10.38 6.44 9.16
CA PRO A 158 11.08 7.39 10.02
C PRO A 158 10.81 8.85 9.62
N THR A 159 10.44 9.11 8.36
CA THR A 159 10.15 10.46 7.85
C THR A 159 8.92 11.10 8.50
N ASN A 160 7.95 10.30 8.98
CA ASN A 160 6.78 10.79 9.69
C ASN A 160 6.85 10.59 11.22
N SER A 161 8.02 10.27 11.78
CA SER A 161 8.20 9.99 13.22
C SER A 161 7.57 11.04 14.14
N ALA A 162 7.70 12.33 13.82
CA ALA A 162 7.11 13.41 14.63
C ALA A 162 5.57 13.32 14.71
N LYS A 163 4.92 12.93 13.60
CA LYS A 163 3.47 12.70 13.56
C LYS A 163 3.08 11.52 14.43
N TYR A 164 3.88 10.44 14.39
CA TYR A 164 3.61 9.24 15.19
C TYR A 164 3.84 9.48 16.68
N GLN A 165 4.86 10.24 17.06
CA GLN A 165 5.08 10.61 18.46
C GLN A 165 3.89 11.40 19.04
N ALA A 166 3.18 12.18 18.22
CA ALA A 166 1.98 12.89 18.65
C ALA A 166 0.82 11.94 19.05
N ILE A 167 0.83 10.66 18.65
CA ILE A 167 -0.14 9.65 19.11
C ILE A 167 -0.07 9.44 20.63
N MET A 168 1.13 9.59 21.21
CA MET A 168 1.37 9.45 22.65
C MET A 168 0.93 10.68 23.44
N GLN A 169 0.72 11.81 22.77
CA GLN A 169 0.28 13.06 23.39
C GLN A 169 -1.26 13.04 23.48
N ARG A 170 -1.80 13.44 24.64
CA ARG A 170 -3.24 13.42 24.92
C ARG A 170 -3.99 14.46 24.09
#